data_AF-A0A060TAZ2-F1
#
_entry.id   AF-A0A060TAZ2-F1
#
_cell.length_a   1.000
_cell.length_b   1.000
_cell.length_c   1.000
_cell.angle_alpha   90.00
_cell.angle_beta   90.00
_cell.angle_gamma   90.00
#
_symmetry.space_group_name_H-M   'P 1'
#
loop_
_entity.id
_entity.type
_entity.pdbx_description
1 polymer ?
#
loop_
_entity_poly.entity_id
_entity_poly.type
_entity_poly.pdbx_seq_one_letter_code
_entity_poly.pdbx_strand_id
1 'polypeptide(L)'
;MGHPYTIIAAGCTSGSQLDMNQLQHHIVLALVLGFCGICGVLARIGLTDLTSFQGDLGGLVWANFAGSLVMGFTASNSFLYGDVLDNEDEIPKYQSAGEIRLYIALTTGFCGSLTDFSVFIKQLFYLSANRRLSLAYDYANPGYGVMMFLAYAIETMSVSVTGFLIGKTIARLCEAYERKLPFAKWESTIEFILGSLGLAAWIASIGLFVADPTSATRHYTGPILFAPFGVYARHYLCRYLNRRSKKFLIGTFLSNVCATIILSLLLILQTGQSPHSSVAIVTSPLCCQIINGLIEGFCGNFSTISSFVSELVDVLYPANALVYGTTTILTSYASMVLIYGTYTWVHGNSPPTC
;
A
#
# COMPACT_ATOMS: atom_id res chain seq x y z
N MET A 1 -59.06 -21.88 -20.87
CA MET A 1 -58.25 -20.82 -21.52
C MET A 1 -57.37 -20.23 -20.42
N GLY A 2 -56.12 -20.61 -20.18
CA GLY A 2 -55.07 -21.12 -21.05
C GLY A 2 -53.96 -20.06 -21.13
N HIS A 3 -53.04 -20.03 -20.15
CA HIS A 3 -51.62 -19.74 -20.34
C HIS A 3 -50.79 -20.21 -19.12
N PRO A 4 -49.59 -20.78 -19.34
CA PRO A 4 -48.85 -21.54 -18.34
C PRO A 4 -47.80 -20.69 -17.61
N TYR A 5 -47.62 -20.97 -16.32
CA TYR A 5 -46.45 -20.53 -15.56
C TYR A 5 -45.24 -21.38 -15.99
N THR A 6 -44.39 -20.82 -16.85
CA THR A 6 -43.06 -21.38 -17.11
C THR A 6 -42.18 -21.06 -15.91
N ILE A 7 -42.08 -22.01 -14.98
CA ILE A 7 -41.01 -22.05 -13.98
C ILE A 7 -39.71 -22.25 -14.76
N ILE A 8 -38.94 -21.17 -14.96
CA ILE A 8 -37.55 -21.31 -15.42
C ILE A 8 -36.82 -22.00 -14.27
N ALA A 9 -36.41 -23.24 -14.54
CA ALA A 9 -35.60 -24.04 -13.66
C ALA A 9 -34.37 -23.23 -13.24
N ALA A 10 -34.31 -22.85 -11.96
CA ALA A 10 -33.05 -22.59 -11.29
C ALA A 10 -32.28 -23.90 -11.35
N GLY A 11 -31.38 -24.01 -12.34
CA GLY A 11 -30.48 -25.15 -12.46
C GLY A 11 -29.77 -25.34 -11.13
N CYS A 12 -29.90 -26.53 -10.56
CA CYS A 12 -29.04 -27.02 -9.50
C CYS A 12 -27.59 -26.90 -9.98
N THR A 13 -26.93 -25.78 -9.69
CA THR A 13 -25.48 -25.72 -9.71
C THR A 13 -25.00 -26.68 -8.63
N SER A 14 -24.36 -27.77 -9.05
CA SER A 14 -23.81 -28.75 -8.12
C SER A 14 -22.84 -28.04 -7.17
N GLY A 15 -22.78 -28.44 -5.89
CA GLY A 15 -21.87 -27.83 -4.91
C GLY A 15 -20.42 -27.73 -5.40
N SER A 16 -19.99 -28.64 -6.28
CA SER A 16 -18.69 -28.63 -6.96
C SER A 16 -18.49 -27.49 -7.96
N GLN A 17 -19.52 -27.06 -8.69
CA GLN A 17 -19.43 -25.93 -9.64
C GLN A 17 -19.39 -24.59 -8.93
N LEU A 18 -20.14 -24.45 -7.84
CA LEU A 18 -20.10 -23.28 -6.95
C LEU A 18 -18.70 -23.10 -6.33
N ASP A 19 -18.09 -24.19 -5.87
CA ASP A 19 -16.75 -24.18 -5.29
C ASP A 19 -15.67 -23.82 -6.32
N MET A 20 -15.77 -24.36 -7.54
CA MET A 20 -14.83 -24.06 -8.63
C MET A 20 -14.87 -22.59 -9.09
N ASN A 21 -16.08 -22.01 -9.18
CA ASN A 21 -16.24 -20.60 -9.54
C ASN A 21 -15.71 -19.67 -8.44
N GLN A 22 -15.89 -20.03 -7.16
CA GLN A 22 -15.29 -19.30 -6.05
C GLN A 22 -13.77 -19.37 -6.09
N LEU A 23 -13.20 -20.57 -6.31
CA LEU A 23 -11.77 -20.75 -6.40
C LEU A 23 -11.16 -19.92 -7.54
N GLN A 24 -11.77 -19.96 -8.73
CA GLN A 24 -11.33 -19.17 -9.88
C GLN A 24 -11.35 -17.67 -9.57
N HIS A 25 -12.41 -17.17 -8.91
CA HIS A 25 -12.49 -15.77 -8.52
C HIS A 25 -11.34 -15.36 -7.58
N HIS A 26 -11.01 -16.18 -6.59
CA HIS A 26 -9.91 -15.89 -5.66
C HIS A 26 -8.54 -15.92 -6.35
N ILE A 27 -8.32 -16.85 -7.27
CA ILE A 27 -7.06 -16.94 -8.03
C ILE A 27 -6.87 -15.73 -8.93
N VAL A 28 -7.89 -15.36 -9.72
CA VAL A 28 -7.81 -14.20 -10.61
C VAL A 28 -7.60 -12.92 -9.80
N LEU A 29 -8.35 -12.75 -8.69
CA LEU A 29 -8.16 -11.61 -7.80
C LEU A 29 -6.74 -11.56 -7.26
N ALA A 30 -6.19 -12.68 -6.78
CA ALA A 30 -4.82 -12.72 -6.25
C ALA A 30 -3.80 -12.32 -7.32
N LEU A 31 -3.90 -12.85 -8.54
CA LEU A 31 -2.96 -12.52 -9.63
C LEU A 31 -3.00 -11.03 -10.02
N VAL A 32 -4.20 -10.47 -10.20
CA VAL A 32 -4.36 -9.07 -10.59
C VAL A 32 -3.94 -8.14 -9.43
N LEU A 33 -4.29 -8.49 -8.20
CA LEU A 33 -3.89 -7.75 -7.00
C LEU A 33 -2.37 -7.78 -6.80
N GLY A 34 -1.74 -8.95 -7.01
CA GLY A 34 -0.29 -9.11 -6.97
C GLY A 34 0.42 -8.26 -8.01
N PHE A 35 -0.06 -8.26 -9.26
CA PHE A 35 0.46 -7.39 -10.32
C PHE A 35 0.40 -5.91 -9.93
N CYS A 36 -0.78 -5.44 -9.51
CA CYS A 36 -0.94 -4.04 -9.13
C CYS A 36 -0.09 -3.67 -7.90
N GLY A 37 0.08 -4.57 -6.94
CA GLY A 37 1.01 -4.39 -5.82
C GLY A 37 2.47 -4.24 -6.27
N ILE A 38 2.91 -5.09 -7.21
CA ILE A 38 4.24 -5.01 -7.84
C ILE A 38 4.43 -3.67 -8.56
N CYS A 39 3.46 -3.25 -9.37
CA CYS A 39 3.52 -1.94 -10.05
C CYS A 39 3.54 -0.77 -9.06
N GLY A 40 2.77 -0.87 -7.97
CA GLY A 40 2.74 0.16 -6.93
C GLY A 40 4.10 0.31 -6.25
N VAL A 41 4.73 -0.78 -5.82
CA VAL A 41 6.05 -0.71 -5.18
C VAL A 41 7.14 -0.21 -6.14
N LEU A 42 7.10 -0.64 -7.41
CA LEU A 42 8.04 -0.15 -8.41
C LEU A 42 7.89 1.33 -8.68
N ALA A 43 6.64 1.81 -8.78
CA ALA A 43 6.36 3.24 -8.92
C ALA A 43 6.81 4.01 -7.67
N ARG A 44 6.66 3.44 -6.46
CA ARG A 44 7.14 4.07 -5.22
C ARG A 44 8.66 4.20 -5.18
N ILE A 45 9.37 3.10 -5.45
CA ILE A 45 10.84 3.10 -5.48
C ILE A 45 11.34 4.04 -6.58
N GLY A 46 10.78 3.93 -7.79
CA GLY A 46 11.15 4.80 -8.90
C GLY A 46 10.90 6.28 -8.62
N LEU A 47 9.75 6.65 -8.05
CA LEU A 47 9.50 8.03 -7.63
C LEU A 47 10.48 8.48 -6.55
N THR A 48 10.74 7.62 -5.56
CA THR A 48 11.65 7.94 -4.45
C THR A 48 13.07 8.19 -4.98
N ASP A 49 13.55 7.34 -5.87
CA ASP A 49 14.88 7.44 -6.47
C ASP A 49 14.97 8.67 -7.39
N LEU A 50 13.96 8.92 -8.25
CA LEU A 50 13.93 10.07 -9.17
C LEU A 50 13.79 11.42 -8.47
N THR A 51 13.20 11.44 -7.28
CA THR A 51 12.97 12.68 -6.50
C THR A 51 13.86 12.78 -5.27
N SER A 52 14.88 11.92 -5.17
CA SER A 52 15.93 12.03 -4.18
C SER A 52 16.96 13.10 -4.59
N PHE A 53 16.63 14.37 -4.36
CA PHE A 53 17.59 15.47 -4.47
C PHE A 53 18.12 15.86 -3.08
N GLN A 54 19.26 16.56 -3.03
CA GLN A 54 19.82 17.08 -1.78
C GLN A 54 18.87 18.12 -1.16
N GLY A 55 17.90 17.66 -0.38
CA GLY A 55 16.85 18.47 0.23
C GLY A 55 15.92 17.65 1.13
N ASP A 56 15.19 18.33 2.01
CA ASP A 56 14.38 17.73 3.08
C ASP A 56 13.06 17.11 2.63
N LEU A 57 12.59 17.45 1.43
CA LEU A 57 11.39 16.87 0.83
C LEU A 57 11.75 15.49 0.26
N GLY A 58 11.81 14.49 1.13
CA GLY A 58 12.13 13.12 0.76
C GLY A 58 11.18 12.57 -0.31
N GLY A 59 11.70 11.69 -1.16
CA GLY A 59 10.96 11.17 -2.32
C GLY A 59 9.65 10.42 -2.00
N LEU A 60 9.46 10.00 -0.74
CA LEU A 60 8.21 9.40 -0.26
C LEU A 60 6.99 10.34 -0.39
N VAL A 61 7.18 11.65 -0.27
CA VAL A 61 6.09 12.65 -0.36
C VAL A 61 5.42 12.57 -1.73
N TRP A 62 6.21 12.40 -2.81
CA TRP A 62 5.72 12.24 -4.17
C TRP A 62 4.92 10.96 -4.35
N ALA A 63 5.42 9.84 -3.79
CA ALA A 63 4.73 8.57 -3.87
C ALA A 63 3.40 8.60 -3.10
N ASN A 64 3.38 9.19 -1.91
CA ASN A 64 2.17 9.36 -1.11
C ASN A 64 1.14 10.29 -1.78
N PHE A 65 1.60 11.38 -2.39
CA PHE A 65 0.75 12.26 -3.22
C PHE A 65 0.13 11.48 -4.40
N ALA A 66 0.97 10.85 -5.21
CA ALA A 66 0.55 10.17 -6.44
C ALA A 66 -0.40 9.01 -6.15
N GLY A 67 -0.08 8.17 -5.16
CA GLY A 67 -0.95 7.07 -4.75
C GLY A 67 -2.28 7.54 -4.19
N SER A 68 -2.30 8.63 -3.42
CA SER A 68 -3.55 9.22 -2.92
C SER A 68 -4.37 9.87 -4.03
N LEU A 69 -3.73 10.51 -5.02
CA LEU A 69 -4.39 11.05 -6.20
C LEU A 69 -5.06 9.97 -7.03
N VAL A 70 -4.35 8.88 -7.35
CA VAL A 70 -4.94 7.78 -8.11
C VAL A 70 -6.04 7.09 -7.29
N MET A 71 -5.89 6.97 -5.96
CA MET A 71 -6.96 6.50 -5.08
C MET A 71 -8.20 7.39 -5.17
N GLY A 72 -8.05 8.72 -5.08
CA GLY A 72 -9.16 9.66 -5.20
C GLY A 72 -9.86 9.61 -6.56
N PHE A 73 -9.08 9.40 -7.63
CA PHE A 73 -9.61 9.25 -8.98
C PHE A 73 -10.37 7.92 -9.19
N THR A 74 -9.97 6.84 -8.50
CA THR A 74 -10.53 5.50 -8.69
C THR A 74 -11.63 5.13 -7.68
N ALA A 75 -11.60 5.68 -6.46
CA ALA A 75 -12.46 5.28 -5.35
C ALA A 75 -13.95 5.64 -5.55
N SER A 76 -14.27 6.58 -6.43
CA SER A 76 -15.64 7.12 -6.59
C SER A 76 -15.86 7.61 -8.02
N ASN A 77 -15.73 6.73 -9.00
CA ASN A 77 -15.70 7.12 -10.41
C ASN A 77 -16.66 6.26 -11.25
N SER A 78 -17.84 6.83 -11.51
CA SER A 78 -18.86 6.28 -12.42
C SER A 78 -18.43 6.32 -13.89
N PHE A 79 -17.45 7.16 -14.25
CA PHE A 79 -16.84 7.12 -15.59
C PHE A 79 -16.08 5.80 -15.84
N LEU A 80 -15.45 5.22 -14.81
CA LEU A 80 -14.73 3.94 -14.92
C LEU A 80 -15.64 2.72 -14.79
N TYR A 81 -16.61 2.76 -13.86
CA TYR A 81 -17.37 1.57 -13.44
C TYR A 81 -18.90 1.72 -13.59
N GLY A 82 -19.37 2.82 -14.15
CA GLY A 82 -20.81 3.13 -14.19
C GLY A 82 -21.62 2.21 -15.09
N ASP A 83 -21.00 1.51 -16.06
CA ASP A 83 -21.68 0.50 -16.89
C ASP A 83 -21.92 -0.82 -16.15
N VAL A 84 -21.15 -1.10 -15.09
CA VAL A 84 -21.31 -2.30 -14.25
C VAL A 84 -21.98 -2.02 -12.91
N LEU A 85 -22.00 -0.76 -12.45
CA LEU A 85 -22.61 -0.33 -11.18
C LEU A 85 -23.98 0.37 -11.36
N ASP A 86 -24.12 1.23 -12.37
CA ASP A 86 -25.25 2.16 -12.51
C ASP A 86 -25.99 1.96 -13.85
N ASN A 87 -26.09 0.70 -14.31
CA ASN A 87 -26.78 0.40 -15.56
C ASN A 87 -28.29 0.56 -15.34
N GLU A 88 -28.91 1.59 -15.92
CA GLU A 88 -30.34 1.89 -15.70
C GLU A 88 -31.27 0.91 -16.42
N ASP A 89 -30.79 0.28 -17.49
CA ASP A 89 -31.58 -0.62 -18.35
C ASP A 89 -31.47 -2.11 -17.98
N GLU A 90 -30.51 -2.49 -17.13
CA GLU A 90 -30.26 -3.88 -16.70
C GLU A 90 -29.92 -3.97 -15.21
N ILE A 91 -30.10 -5.16 -14.60
CA ILE A 91 -29.68 -5.41 -13.21
C ILE A 91 -28.17 -5.19 -13.11
N PRO A 92 -27.67 -4.35 -12.19
CA PRO A 92 -26.24 -4.06 -12.07
C PRO A 92 -25.44 -5.34 -11.79
N LYS A 93 -24.32 -5.48 -12.49
CA LYS A 93 -23.45 -6.66 -12.41
C LYS A 93 -22.81 -6.82 -11.02
N TYR A 94 -22.55 -5.71 -10.34
CA TYR A 94 -21.96 -5.65 -9.01
C TYR A 94 -22.78 -4.76 -8.08
N GLN A 95 -22.92 -5.15 -6.81
CA GLN A 95 -23.67 -4.34 -5.83
C GLN A 95 -22.83 -3.20 -5.25
N SER A 96 -21.50 -3.36 -5.28
CA SER A 96 -20.57 -2.35 -4.78
C SER A 96 -19.25 -2.41 -5.53
N ALA A 97 -18.54 -1.28 -5.60
CA ALA A 97 -17.21 -1.22 -6.20
C ALA A 97 -16.22 -2.22 -5.56
N GLY A 98 -16.42 -2.54 -4.28
CA GLY A 98 -15.62 -3.53 -3.54
C GLY A 98 -15.79 -4.99 -3.99
N GLU A 99 -16.67 -5.27 -4.95
CA GLU A 99 -16.80 -6.59 -5.60
C GLU A 99 -16.07 -6.65 -6.95
N ILE A 100 -15.72 -5.49 -7.52
CA ILE A 100 -15.02 -5.39 -8.79
C ILE A 100 -13.53 -5.68 -8.55
N ARG A 101 -13.00 -6.75 -9.15
CA ARG A 101 -11.59 -7.16 -8.96
C ARG A 101 -10.62 -6.07 -9.40
N LEU A 102 -10.87 -5.40 -10.52
CA LEU A 102 -10.03 -4.30 -10.98
C LEU A 102 -10.05 -3.10 -10.02
N TYR A 103 -11.21 -2.77 -9.43
CA TYR A 103 -11.29 -1.73 -8.41
C TYR A 103 -10.41 -2.08 -7.21
N ILE A 104 -10.52 -3.32 -6.69
CA ILE A 104 -9.69 -3.79 -5.57
C ILE A 104 -8.21 -3.75 -5.95
N ALA A 105 -7.85 -4.18 -7.16
CA ALA A 105 -6.47 -4.21 -7.61
C ALA A 105 -5.89 -2.80 -7.78
N LEU A 106 -6.64 -1.84 -8.32
CA LEU A 106 -6.17 -0.46 -8.46
C LEU A 106 -6.09 0.26 -7.10
N THR A 107 -7.11 0.14 -6.27
CA THR A 107 -7.17 0.82 -4.97
C THR A 107 -6.26 0.15 -3.95
N THR A 108 -6.54 -1.12 -3.62
CA THR A 108 -5.80 -1.87 -2.60
C THR A 108 -4.43 -2.27 -3.14
N GLY A 109 -4.31 -2.73 -4.38
CA GLY A 109 -3.02 -3.11 -4.96
C GLY A 109 -2.15 -1.91 -5.29
N PHE A 110 -2.44 -1.23 -6.39
CA PHE A 110 -1.56 -0.19 -6.94
C PHE A 110 -1.44 1.03 -6.02
N CYS A 111 -2.55 1.69 -5.69
CA CYS A 111 -2.52 2.90 -4.86
C CYS A 111 -2.03 2.57 -3.45
N GLY A 112 -2.47 1.43 -2.90
CA GLY A 112 -2.06 0.96 -1.59
C GLY A 112 -0.54 0.80 -1.49
N SER A 113 0.07 0.13 -2.46
CA SER A 113 1.50 -0.17 -2.51
C SER A 113 2.39 0.95 -3.07
N LEU A 114 1.81 1.89 -3.82
CA LEU A 114 2.50 3.12 -4.22
C LEU A 114 2.75 4.03 -3.01
N THR A 115 1.82 4.04 -2.06
CA THR A 115 2.01 4.72 -0.79
C THR A 115 2.69 3.83 0.26
N ASP A 116 3.26 4.43 1.31
CA ASP A 116 3.82 3.65 2.42
C ASP A 116 3.68 4.38 3.75
N PHE A 117 2.93 3.78 4.68
CA PHE A 117 2.74 4.33 6.02
C PHE A 117 3.91 3.99 6.94
N SER A 118 4.46 2.78 6.83
CA SER A 118 5.55 2.33 7.69
C SER A 118 6.84 3.14 7.45
N VAL A 119 7.13 3.47 6.19
CA VAL A 119 8.25 4.36 5.82
C VAL A 119 7.97 5.81 6.22
N PHE A 120 6.71 6.26 6.17
CA PHE A 120 6.32 7.57 6.73
C PHE A 120 6.68 7.66 8.22
N ILE A 121 6.35 6.63 9.01
CA ILE A 121 6.70 6.59 10.45
C ILE A 121 8.22 6.49 10.67
N LYS A 122 8.93 5.71 9.84
CA LYS A 122 10.41 5.66 9.86
C LYS A 122 11.02 7.06 9.69
N GLN A 123 10.56 7.81 8.69
CA GLN A 123 11.05 9.17 8.45
C GLN A 123 10.66 10.11 9.59
N LEU A 124 9.43 10.03 10.08
CA LEU A 124 8.98 10.79 11.24
C LEU A 124 9.87 10.56 12.48
N PHE A 125 10.29 9.32 12.72
CA PHE A 125 11.26 8.97 13.76
C PHE A 125 12.67 9.53 13.47
N TYR A 126 13.21 9.37 12.26
CA TYR A 126 14.54 9.88 11.93
C TYR A 126 14.64 11.40 12.07
N LEU A 127 13.59 12.11 11.66
CA LEU A 127 13.52 13.55 11.81
C LEU A 127 13.42 13.96 13.28
N SER A 128 12.46 13.39 14.03
CA SER A 128 12.28 13.75 15.43
C SER A 128 13.47 13.38 16.33
N ALA A 129 14.21 12.33 16.00
CA ALA A 129 15.39 11.88 16.75
C ALA A 129 16.71 12.54 16.30
N ASN A 130 16.67 13.51 15.37
CA ASN A 130 17.85 14.13 14.75
C ASN A 130 18.85 13.10 14.17
N ARG A 131 18.34 12.07 13.49
CA ARG A 131 19.14 10.96 12.92
C ARG A 131 19.37 11.13 11.41
N ARG A 132 19.30 12.36 10.90
CA ARG A 132 19.53 12.61 9.47
C ARG A 132 20.98 12.32 9.11
N LEU A 133 21.17 11.42 8.14
CA LEU A 133 22.49 10.99 7.68
C LEU A 133 23.17 12.01 6.74
N SER A 134 22.47 13.06 6.30
CA SER A 134 22.84 13.85 5.11
C SER A 134 22.86 15.38 5.25
N LEU A 135 22.54 15.96 6.42
CA LEU A 135 22.63 17.41 6.62
C LEU A 135 23.75 17.76 7.59
N ALA A 136 24.51 18.81 7.26
CA ALA A 136 25.62 19.32 8.07
C ALA A 136 25.18 20.15 9.29
N TYR A 137 23.89 20.14 9.64
CA TYR A 137 23.33 21.00 10.68
C TYR A 137 22.59 20.15 11.73
N ASP A 138 23.16 20.09 12.92
CA ASP A 138 22.49 19.59 14.11
C ASP A 138 21.41 20.56 14.58
N TYR A 139 20.36 20.04 15.22
CA TYR A 139 19.36 20.88 15.83
C TYR A 139 19.95 21.80 16.90
N ALA A 140 19.63 23.10 16.82
CA ALA A 140 20.10 24.08 17.79
C ALA A 140 19.67 23.78 19.22
N ASN A 141 18.53 23.09 19.41
CA ASN A 141 18.12 22.52 20.69
C ASN A 141 17.22 21.27 20.48
N PRO A 142 17.04 20.42 21.51
CA PRO A 142 16.22 19.21 21.41
C PRO A 142 14.75 19.46 21.05
N GLY A 143 14.21 20.66 21.30
CA GLY A 143 12.82 21.02 20.99
C GLY A 143 12.52 21.00 19.49
N TYR A 144 13.53 21.17 18.63
CA TYR A 144 13.38 21.06 17.18
C TYR A 144 12.95 19.65 16.75
N GLY A 145 13.29 18.59 17.51
CA GLY A 145 12.80 17.24 17.22
C GLY A 145 11.28 17.15 17.24
N VAL A 146 10.63 17.82 18.20
CA VAL A 146 9.17 17.92 18.27
C VAL A 146 8.60 18.73 17.10
N MET A 147 9.27 19.82 16.73
CA MET A 147 8.86 20.63 15.57
C MET A 147 8.94 19.82 14.28
N MET A 148 10.00 19.04 14.10
CA MET A 148 10.21 18.20 12.92
C MET A 148 9.23 17.02 12.86
N PHE A 149 8.88 16.45 14.00
CA PHE A 149 7.76 15.50 14.10
C PHE A 149 6.47 16.13 13.57
N LEU A 150 6.08 17.28 14.11
CA LEU A 150 4.83 17.94 13.73
C LEU A 150 4.84 18.37 12.26
N ALA A 151 5.93 18.98 11.82
CA ALA A 151 6.09 19.46 10.44
C ALA A 151 5.93 18.33 9.43
N TYR A 152 6.65 17.21 9.60
CA TYR A 152 6.61 16.11 8.65
C TYR A 152 5.27 15.35 8.67
N ALA A 153 4.65 15.22 9.85
CA ALA A 153 3.30 14.68 9.96
C ALA A 153 2.27 15.55 9.24
N ILE A 154 2.31 16.87 9.44
CA ILE A 154 1.43 17.83 8.75
C ILE A 154 1.66 17.77 7.25
N GLU A 155 2.92 17.80 6.80
CA GLU A 155 3.28 17.77 5.39
C GLU A 155 2.75 16.51 4.69
N THR A 156 3.09 15.33 5.22
CA THR A 156 2.71 14.06 4.61
C THR A 156 1.19 13.91 4.55
N MET A 157 0.49 14.24 5.64
CA MET A 157 -0.97 14.15 5.68
C MET A 157 -1.63 15.17 4.75
N SER A 158 -1.15 16.41 4.72
CA SER A 158 -1.71 17.48 3.87
C SER A 158 -1.54 17.17 2.39
N VAL A 159 -0.34 16.74 1.98
CA VAL A 159 -0.06 16.34 0.60
C VAL A 159 -0.93 15.15 0.18
N SER A 160 -1.06 14.14 1.04
CA SER A 160 -1.83 12.94 0.71
C SER A 160 -3.34 13.25 0.61
N VAL A 161 -3.89 14.02 1.55
CA VAL A 161 -5.29 14.50 1.50
C VAL A 161 -5.52 15.36 0.26
N THR A 162 -4.60 16.28 -0.05
CA THR A 162 -4.71 17.14 -1.23
C THR A 162 -4.69 16.32 -2.51
N GLY A 163 -3.77 15.36 -2.63
CA GLY A 163 -3.73 14.42 -3.76
C GLY A 163 -5.06 13.70 -3.92
N PHE A 164 -5.60 13.13 -2.85
CA PHE A 164 -6.89 12.45 -2.86
C PHE A 164 -8.04 13.35 -3.34
N LEU A 165 -8.14 14.59 -2.83
CA LEU A 165 -9.18 15.54 -3.24
C LEU A 165 -9.03 15.99 -4.71
N ILE A 166 -7.80 16.17 -5.20
CA ILE A 166 -7.51 16.44 -6.61
C ILE A 166 -7.99 15.27 -7.46
N GLY A 167 -7.66 14.03 -7.09
CA GLY A 167 -8.10 12.82 -7.77
C GLY A 167 -9.62 12.76 -7.91
N LYS A 168 -10.36 13.04 -6.83
CA LYS A 168 -11.83 13.11 -6.87
C LYS A 168 -12.35 14.22 -7.78
N THR A 169 -11.68 15.36 -7.81
CA THR A 169 -12.06 16.47 -8.70
C THR A 169 -11.88 16.08 -10.16
N ILE A 170 -10.76 15.41 -10.50
CA ILE A 170 -10.52 14.88 -11.85
C ILE A 170 -11.61 13.85 -12.22
N ALA A 171 -11.97 12.95 -11.30
CA ALA A 171 -13.03 11.98 -11.55
C ALA A 171 -14.36 12.65 -11.93
N ARG A 172 -14.80 13.66 -11.16
CA ARG A 172 -16.03 14.43 -11.45
C ARG A 172 -15.98 15.15 -12.79
N LEU A 173 -14.81 15.68 -13.18
CA LEU A 173 -14.63 16.32 -14.49
C LEU A 173 -14.77 15.31 -15.64
N CYS A 174 -14.26 14.08 -15.46
CA CYS A 174 -14.44 13.01 -16.44
C CYS A 174 -15.91 12.57 -16.53
N GLU A 175 -16.62 12.47 -15.41
CA GLU A 175 -18.05 12.15 -15.37
C GLU A 175 -18.91 13.18 -16.08
N ALA A 176 -18.59 14.47 -15.93
CA ALA A 176 -19.28 15.56 -16.61
C ALA A 176 -19.19 15.50 -18.15
N TYR A 177 -18.26 14.72 -18.70
CA TYR A 177 -18.09 14.53 -20.14
C TYR A 177 -18.98 13.40 -20.71
N GLU A 178 -19.82 12.75 -19.88
CA GLU A 178 -20.81 11.71 -20.21
C GLU A 178 -20.29 10.49 -21.00
N ARG A 179 -18.97 10.32 -21.13
CA ARG A 179 -18.36 9.18 -21.81
C ARG A 179 -18.00 8.07 -20.82
N LYS A 180 -18.93 7.17 -20.52
CA LYS A 180 -18.62 5.96 -19.73
C LYS A 180 -17.69 5.04 -20.52
N LEU A 181 -16.65 4.50 -19.87
CA LEU A 181 -15.84 3.43 -20.49
C LEU A 181 -16.65 2.12 -20.53
N PRO A 182 -16.58 1.34 -21.63
CA PRO A 182 -17.26 0.05 -21.72
C PRO A 182 -16.48 -1.04 -20.93
N PHE A 183 -16.34 -0.85 -19.63
CA PHE A 183 -15.58 -1.72 -18.74
C PHE A 183 -16.13 -3.15 -18.72
N ALA A 184 -17.45 -3.33 -18.76
CA ALA A 184 -18.11 -4.64 -18.78
C ALA A 184 -17.61 -5.54 -19.94
N LYS A 185 -17.33 -4.92 -21.10
CA LYS A 185 -16.84 -5.62 -22.31
C LYS A 185 -15.38 -6.06 -22.17
N TRP A 186 -14.55 -5.28 -21.48
CA TRP A 186 -13.11 -5.48 -21.42
C TRP A 186 -12.59 -6.08 -20.11
N GLU A 187 -13.43 -6.19 -19.09
CA GLU A 187 -13.06 -6.67 -17.74
C GLU A 187 -12.24 -7.96 -17.79
N SER A 188 -12.76 -9.03 -18.40
CA SER A 188 -12.08 -10.33 -18.42
C SER A 188 -10.76 -10.29 -19.18
N THR A 189 -10.68 -9.51 -20.25
CA THR A 189 -9.45 -9.34 -21.05
C THR A 189 -8.39 -8.59 -20.25
N ILE A 190 -8.78 -7.50 -19.57
CA ILE A 190 -7.89 -6.71 -18.72
C ILE A 190 -7.37 -7.60 -17.58
N GLU A 191 -8.24 -8.32 -16.89
CA GLU A 191 -7.83 -9.19 -15.78
C GLU A 191 -6.88 -10.31 -16.21
N PHE A 192 -7.14 -10.93 -17.36
CA PHE A 192 -6.26 -11.96 -17.90
C PHE A 192 -4.87 -11.38 -18.23
N ILE A 193 -4.82 -10.21 -18.87
CA ILE A 193 -3.56 -9.54 -19.21
C ILE A 193 -2.79 -9.17 -17.92
N LEU A 194 -3.44 -8.48 -16.97
CA LEU A 194 -2.81 -8.06 -15.73
C LEU A 194 -2.33 -9.25 -14.90
N GLY A 195 -3.14 -10.30 -14.76
CA GLY A 195 -2.76 -11.51 -14.03
C GLY A 195 -1.59 -12.24 -14.67
N SER A 196 -1.56 -12.35 -16.00
CA SER A 196 -0.46 -12.97 -16.75
C SER A 196 0.84 -12.18 -16.62
N LEU A 197 0.76 -10.85 -16.73
CA LEU A 197 1.90 -9.95 -16.53
C LEU A 197 2.43 -10.01 -15.09
N GLY A 198 1.55 -10.10 -14.09
CA GLY A 198 1.92 -10.27 -12.69
C GLY A 198 2.72 -11.53 -12.44
N LEU A 199 2.21 -12.66 -12.92
CA LEU A 199 2.90 -13.94 -12.77
C LEU A 199 4.25 -13.92 -13.51
N ALA A 200 4.28 -13.41 -14.73
CA ALA A 200 5.51 -13.30 -15.52
C ALA A 200 6.54 -12.39 -14.84
N ALA A 201 6.14 -11.22 -14.34
CA ALA A 201 7.02 -10.29 -13.64
C ALA A 201 7.57 -10.88 -12.34
N TRP A 202 6.75 -11.63 -11.59
CA TRP A 202 7.18 -12.28 -10.36
C TRP A 202 8.18 -13.43 -10.63
N ILE A 203 7.92 -14.27 -11.63
CA ILE A 203 8.87 -15.33 -12.05
C ILE A 203 10.17 -14.71 -12.57
N ALA A 204 10.09 -13.66 -13.40
CA ALA A 204 11.26 -12.96 -13.91
C ALA A 204 12.09 -12.33 -12.78
N SER A 205 11.43 -11.75 -11.76
CA SER A 205 12.10 -11.20 -10.57
C SER A 205 12.87 -12.27 -9.80
N ILE A 206 12.33 -13.49 -9.64
CA ILE A 206 13.06 -14.61 -9.01
C ILE A 206 14.31 -14.94 -9.82
N GLY A 207 14.17 -15.08 -11.14
CA GLY A 207 15.28 -15.37 -12.04
C GLY A 207 16.38 -14.31 -11.97
N LEU A 208 16.00 -13.03 -12.07
CA LEU A 208 16.94 -11.90 -12.00
C LEU A 208 17.60 -11.76 -10.63
N PHE A 209 16.86 -11.93 -9.53
CA PHE A 209 17.41 -11.82 -8.18
C PHE A 209 18.49 -12.88 -7.92
N VAL A 210 18.31 -14.10 -8.45
CA VAL A 210 19.26 -15.20 -8.32
C VAL A 210 20.43 -15.04 -9.30
N ALA A 211 20.15 -14.69 -10.56
CA ALA A 211 21.15 -14.67 -11.63
C ALA A 211 22.09 -13.46 -11.57
N ASP A 212 21.59 -12.28 -11.16
CA ASP A 212 22.38 -11.06 -11.09
C ASP A 212 22.58 -10.62 -9.63
N PRO A 213 23.80 -10.75 -9.08
CA PRO A 213 24.09 -10.39 -7.70
C PRO A 213 24.31 -8.88 -7.47
N THR A 214 24.22 -8.04 -8.50
CA THR A 214 24.45 -6.61 -8.36
C THR A 214 23.43 -5.95 -7.43
N SER A 215 23.90 -4.97 -6.65
CA SER A 215 23.04 -4.19 -5.75
C SER A 215 21.93 -3.46 -6.50
N ALA A 216 22.23 -2.94 -7.70
CA ALA A 216 21.26 -2.24 -8.54
C ALA A 216 20.09 -3.15 -8.94
N THR A 217 20.36 -4.38 -9.42
CA THR A 217 19.28 -5.29 -9.83
C THR A 217 18.48 -5.79 -8.62
N ARG A 218 19.15 -6.08 -7.51
CA ARG A 218 18.49 -6.58 -6.29
C ARG A 218 17.69 -5.50 -5.54
N HIS A 219 18.05 -4.23 -5.69
CA HIS A 219 17.28 -3.09 -5.18
C HIS A 219 15.85 -3.07 -5.72
N TYR A 220 15.66 -3.41 -7.00
CA TYR A 220 14.33 -3.48 -7.61
C TYR A 220 13.70 -4.88 -7.52
N THR A 221 14.47 -5.94 -7.75
CA THR A 221 13.92 -7.30 -7.82
C THR A 221 13.53 -7.86 -6.46
N GLY A 222 14.23 -7.50 -5.37
CA GLY A 222 13.90 -7.92 -4.01
C GLY A 222 12.50 -7.45 -3.59
N PRO A 223 12.16 -6.15 -3.72
CA PRO A 223 10.82 -5.65 -3.41
C PRO A 223 9.71 -6.30 -4.24
N ILE A 224 9.94 -6.56 -5.53
CA ILE A 224 8.98 -7.27 -6.41
C ILE A 224 8.68 -8.68 -5.85
N LEU A 225 9.71 -9.39 -5.38
CA LEU A 225 9.57 -10.76 -4.87
C LEU A 225 8.61 -10.81 -3.67
N PHE A 226 8.74 -9.84 -2.76
CA PHE A 226 8.02 -9.81 -1.49
C PHE A 226 6.71 -8.98 -1.52
N ALA A 227 6.51 -8.15 -2.53
CA ALA A 227 5.32 -7.29 -2.66
C ALA A 227 3.98 -8.06 -2.64
N PRO A 228 3.79 -9.17 -3.39
CA PRO A 228 2.52 -9.91 -3.38
C PRO A 228 2.07 -10.33 -1.98
N PHE A 229 3.00 -10.80 -1.14
CA PHE A 229 2.66 -11.25 0.21
C PHE A 229 2.17 -10.11 1.10
N GLY A 230 2.77 -8.93 0.98
CA GLY A 230 2.34 -7.74 1.74
C GLY A 230 0.95 -7.26 1.33
N VAL A 231 0.67 -7.20 0.02
CA VAL A 231 -0.63 -6.75 -0.48
C VAL A 231 -1.73 -7.76 -0.16
N TYR A 232 -1.45 -9.07 -0.21
CA TYR A 232 -2.41 -10.10 0.19
C TYR A 232 -2.72 -10.00 1.69
N ALA A 233 -1.69 -9.88 2.53
CA ALA A 233 -1.88 -9.72 3.97
C ALA A 233 -2.77 -8.51 4.28
N ARG A 234 -2.49 -7.36 3.68
CA ARG A 234 -3.32 -6.16 3.84
C ARG A 234 -4.74 -6.36 3.34
N HIS A 235 -4.91 -6.89 2.12
CA HIS A 235 -6.24 -7.10 1.54
C HIS A 235 -7.13 -7.96 2.43
N TYR A 236 -6.64 -9.12 2.86
CA TYR A 236 -7.41 -10.02 3.71
C TYR A 236 -7.68 -9.38 5.08
N LEU A 237 -6.68 -8.73 5.69
CA LEU A 237 -6.86 -8.08 6.98
C LEU A 237 -7.94 -6.99 6.94
N CYS A 238 -7.88 -6.10 5.94
CA CYS A 238 -8.87 -5.06 5.74
C CYS A 238 -10.26 -5.64 5.42
N ARG A 239 -10.34 -6.63 4.53
CA ARG A 239 -11.61 -7.28 4.15
C ARG A 239 -12.36 -7.87 5.34
N TYR A 240 -11.63 -8.52 6.26
CA TYR A 240 -12.25 -9.19 7.41
C TYR A 240 -12.48 -8.26 8.61
N LEU A 241 -11.58 -7.32 8.88
CA LEU A 241 -11.61 -6.53 10.12
C LEU A 241 -12.24 -5.15 9.97
N ASN A 242 -12.17 -4.50 8.80
CA ASN A 242 -12.78 -3.17 8.63
C ASN A 242 -14.31 -3.22 8.75
N ARG A 243 -14.94 -4.35 8.39
CA ARG A 243 -16.39 -4.55 8.51
C ARG A 243 -16.88 -4.68 9.95
N ARG A 244 -15.98 -4.88 10.92
CA ARG A 244 -16.34 -5.11 12.34
C ARG A 244 -16.73 -3.83 13.08
N SER A 245 -16.29 -2.66 12.61
CA SER A 245 -16.61 -1.38 13.25
C SER A 245 -16.76 -0.28 12.23
N LYS A 246 -17.84 0.51 12.37
CA LYS A 246 -18.09 1.72 11.58
C LYS A 246 -17.40 2.96 12.16
N LYS A 247 -16.83 2.86 13.36
CA LYS A 247 -16.16 3.97 14.05
C LYS A 247 -14.64 3.92 13.92
N PHE A 248 -14.08 2.76 13.61
CA PHE A 248 -12.64 2.53 13.60
C PHE A 248 -12.29 1.40 12.63
N LEU A 249 -11.45 1.68 11.64
CA LEU A 249 -11.10 0.73 10.57
C LEU A 249 -9.96 -0.16 11.05
N ILE A 250 -10.33 -1.21 11.79
CA ILE A 250 -9.40 -2.09 12.52
C ILE A 250 -8.36 -2.74 11.59
N GLY A 251 -8.77 -3.16 10.41
CA GLY A 251 -7.90 -3.84 9.45
C GLY A 251 -6.79 -2.93 8.96
N THR A 252 -7.12 -1.73 8.50
CA THR A 252 -6.12 -0.76 8.02
C THR A 252 -5.21 -0.28 9.15
N PHE A 253 -5.75 0.00 10.34
CA PHE A 253 -4.97 0.28 11.54
C PHE A 253 -3.94 -0.83 11.83
N LEU A 254 -4.40 -2.08 11.90
CA LEU A 254 -3.55 -3.21 12.24
C LEU A 254 -2.50 -3.47 11.15
N SER A 255 -2.86 -3.29 9.88
CA SER A 255 -1.93 -3.36 8.75
C SER A 255 -0.77 -2.37 8.92
N ASN A 256 -1.09 -1.11 9.20
CA ASN A 256 -0.10 -0.04 9.37
C ASN A 256 0.77 -0.24 10.60
N VAL A 257 0.19 -0.63 11.74
CA VAL A 257 0.93 -0.87 13.00
C VAL A 257 1.84 -2.10 12.87
N CYS A 258 1.31 -3.23 12.39
CA CYS A 258 2.10 -4.45 12.21
C CYS A 258 3.22 -4.27 11.19
N ALA A 259 2.97 -3.61 10.06
CA ALA A 259 4.02 -3.29 9.10
C ALA A 259 5.11 -2.42 9.73
N THR A 260 4.75 -1.44 10.56
CA THR A 260 5.72 -0.59 11.28
C THR A 260 6.56 -1.40 12.27
N ILE A 261 5.94 -2.32 13.03
CA ILE A 261 6.65 -3.21 13.96
C ILE A 261 7.63 -4.10 13.20
N ILE A 262 7.19 -4.76 12.12
CA ILE A 262 8.04 -5.64 11.31
C ILE A 262 9.17 -4.83 10.68
N LEU A 263 8.88 -3.66 10.11
CA LEU A 263 9.88 -2.76 9.55
C LEU A 263 10.90 -2.33 10.62
N SER A 264 10.47 -2.03 11.85
CA SER A 264 11.37 -1.68 12.96
C SER A 264 12.35 -2.82 13.28
N LEU A 265 11.87 -4.06 13.34
CA LEU A 265 12.71 -5.24 13.57
C LEU A 265 13.70 -5.47 12.41
N LEU A 266 13.23 -5.34 11.16
CA LEU A 266 14.07 -5.47 9.99
C LEU A 266 15.15 -4.38 9.91
N LEU A 267 14.83 -3.14 10.32
CA LEU A 267 15.80 -2.05 10.40
C LEU A 267 16.89 -2.33 11.46
N ILE A 268 16.54 -2.93 12.60
CA ILE A 268 17.54 -3.37 13.59
C ILE A 268 18.49 -4.37 12.92
N LEU A 269 17.96 -5.39 12.24
CA LEU A 269 18.80 -6.39 11.58
C LEU A 269 19.69 -5.78 10.49
N GLN A 270 19.18 -4.80 9.74
CA GLN A 270 19.89 -4.20 8.61
C GLN A 270 20.94 -3.16 9.03
N THR A 271 20.65 -2.36 10.07
CA THR A 271 21.45 -1.17 10.42
C THR A 271 21.96 -1.16 11.85
N GLY A 272 21.47 -2.06 12.72
CA GLY A 272 21.90 -2.13 14.12
C GLY A 272 23.30 -2.72 14.26
N GLN A 273 24.03 -2.27 15.27
CA GLN A 273 25.30 -2.86 15.69
C GLN A 273 25.08 -3.98 16.72
N SER A 274 25.98 -4.96 16.75
CA SER A 274 25.95 -6.06 17.71
C SER A 274 26.10 -5.56 19.16
N PRO A 275 25.44 -6.18 20.16
CA PRO A 275 25.57 -5.75 21.56
C PRO A 275 27.00 -5.82 22.12
N HIS A 276 27.86 -6.63 21.51
CA HIS A 276 29.22 -6.89 21.99
C HIS A 276 30.31 -6.40 21.03
N SER A 277 29.95 -5.82 19.89
CA SER A 277 30.90 -5.29 18.91
C SER A 277 30.30 -4.16 18.08
N SER A 278 31.10 -3.19 17.67
CA SER A 278 30.68 -2.09 16.77
C SER A 278 30.49 -2.54 15.31
N VAL A 279 30.16 -3.82 15.09
CA VAL A 279 29.95 -4.45 13.79
C VAL A 279 28.45 -4.61 13.56
N ALA A 280 28.00 -4.42 12.32
CA ALA A 280 26.60 -4.63 11.95
C ALA A 280 26.13 -6.06 12.29
N ILE A 281 24.87 -6.20 12.74
CA ILE A 281 24.26 -7.50 13.06
C ILE A 281 24.29 -8.43 11.85
N VAL A 282 23.91 -7.92 10.67
CA VAL A 282 23.96 -8.65 9.41
C VAL A 282 25.16 -8.19 8.59
N THR A 283 26.15 -9.07 8.49
CA THR A 283 27.39 -8.84 7.73
C THR A 283 27.34 -9.32 6.29
N SER A 284 26.41 -10.23 5.97
CA SER A 284 26.25 -10.77 4.62
C SER A 284 25.47 -9.81 3.70
N PRO A 285 26.04 -9.37 2.56
CA PRO A 285 25.35 -8.50 1.61
C PRO A 285 24.05 -9.11 1.07
N LEU A 286 24.02 -10.44 0.85
CA LEU A 286 22.82 -11.13 0.38
C LEU A 286 21.70 -11.06 1.44
N CYS A 287 22.02 -11.30 2.70
CA CYS A 287 21.04 -11.22 3.78
C CYS A 287 20.51 -9.77 3.92
N CYS A 288 21.39 -8.78 3.79
CA CYS A 288 20.98 -7.37 3.77
C CYS A 288 20.03 -7.06 2.60
N GLN A 289 20.31 -7.56 1.39
CA GLN A 289 19.45 -7.36 0.22
C GLN A 289 18.08 -8.03 0.36
N ILE A 290 18.02 -9.21 0.99
CA ILE A 290 16.75 -9.87 1.33
C ILE A 290 15.96 -9.04 2.34
N ILE A 291 16.63 -8.52 3.37
CA ILE A 291 16.00 -7.63 4.36
C ILE A 291 15.48 -6.35 3.68
N ASN A 292 16.24 -5.76 2.77
CA ASN A 292 15.78 -4.60 1.99
C ASN A 292 14.54 -4.93 1.17
N GLY A 293 14.51 -6.10 0.53
CA GLY A 293 13.34 -6.61 -0.18
C GLY A 293 12.11 -6.80 0.72
N LEU A 294 12.29 -7.22 1.97
CA LEU A 294 11.20 -7.34 2.94
C LEU A 294 10.72 -5.97 3.46
N ILE A 295 11.63 -5.02 3.65
CA ILE A 295 11.29 -3.65 4.07
C ILE A 295 10.47 -2.98 2.97
N GLU A 296 11.02 -2.89 1.76
CA GLU A 296 10.38 -2.16 0.66
C GLU A 296 9.25 -2.98 0.00
N GLY A 297 9.44 -4.28 -0.18
CA GLY A 297 8.43 -5.17 -0.75
C GLY A 297 7.30 -5.47 0.24
N PHE A 298 7.57 -6.31 1.24
CA PHE A 298 6.52 -6.80 2.14
C PHE A 298 5.92 -5.68 3.00
N CYS A 299 6.71 -4.99 3.83
CA CYS A 299 6.18 -3.99 4.77
C CYS A 299 5.53 -2.83 4.04
N GLY A 300 6.15 -2.38 2.95
CA GLY A 300 5.60 -1.31 2.15
C GLY A 300 4.34 -1.66 1.36
N ASN A 301 4.10 -2.92 1.00
CA ASN A 301 2.82 -3.35 0.43
C ASN A 301 1.79 -3.68 1.50
N PHE A 302 2.23 -3.99 2.72
CA PHE A 302 1.39 -4.31 3.86
C PHE A 302 0.85 -3.06 4.56
N SER A 303 1.55 -1.93 4.51
CA SER A 303 1.06 -0.65 5.01
C SER A 303 0.49 0.22 3.88
N THR A 304 -0.24 1.30 4.20
CA THR A 304 -0.78 2.22 3.19
C THR A 304 -1.17 3.58 3.77
N ILE A 305 -0.89 4.66 3.01
CA ILE A 305 -1.41 6.01 3.26
C ILE A 305 -2.67 6.28 2.43
N SER A 306 -2.75 5.79 1.19
CA SER A 306 -3.87 6.08 0.31
C SER A 306 -5.21 5.54 0.83
N SER A 307 -5.26 4.30 1.34
CA SER A 307 -6.48 3.78 1.98
C SER A 307 -6.75 4.47 3.32
N PHE A 308 -5.70 4.81 4.08
CA PHE A 308 -5.85 5.52 5.34
C PHE A 308 -6.46 6.91 5.14
N VAL A 309 -6.02 7.65 4.11
CA VAL A 309 -6.56 8.97 3.77
C VAL A 309 -7.99 8.88 3.25
N SER A 310 -8.31 7.93 2.37
CA SER A 310 -9.70 7.78 1.90
C SER A 310 -10.65 7.44 3.04
N GLU A 311 -10.21 6.64 4.02
CA GLU A 311 -10.98 6.34 5.22
C GLU A 311 -11.22 7.57 6.12
N LEU A 312 -10.20 8.41 6.29
CA LEU A 312 -10.28 9.64 7.07
C LEU A 312 -11.21 10.69 6.44
N VAL A 313 -11.18 10.80 5.11
CA VAL A 313 -11.89 11.86 4.38
C VAL A 313 -13.32 11.47 4.04
N ASP A 314 -13.54 10.23 3.58
CA ASP A 314 -14.83 9.83 2.99
C ASP A 314 -15.60 8.76 3.77
N VAL A 315 -14.95 7.99 4.66
CA VAL A 315 -15.60 6.85 5.32
C VAL A 315 -16.03 7.17 6.74
N LEU A 316 -15.13 7.78 7.53
CA LEU A 316 -15.37 8.04 8.95
C LEU A 316 -16.06 9.38 9.19
N TYR A 317 -16.91 9.41 10.22
CA TYR A 317 -17.40 10.66 10.78
C TYR A 317 -16.22 11.50 11.32
N PRO A 318 -16.20 12.85 11.19
CA PRO A 318 -15.02 13.67 11.48
C PRO A 318 -14.38 13.44 12.86
N ALA A 319 -15.19 13.30 13.91
CA ALA A 319 -14.67 13.02 15.25
C ALA A 319 -13.97 11.65 15.34
N ASN A 320 -14.53 10.63 14.68
CA ASN A 320 -13.93 9.30 14.61
C ASN A 320 -12.68 9.30 13.74
N ALA A 321 -12.67 10.08 12.65
CA ALA A 321 -11.51 10.24 11.77
C ALA A 321 -10.32 10.81 12.55
N LEU A 322 -10.52 11.83 13.38
CA LEU A 322 -9.45 12.38 14.23
C LEU A 322 -8.91 11.33 15.21
N VAL A 323 -9.79 10.62 15.93
CA VAL A 323 -9.36 9.57 16.87
C VAL A 323 -8.62 8.45 16.15
N TYR A 324 -9.18 7.94 15.04
CA TYR A 324 -8.58 6.89 14.23
C TYR A 324 -7.21 7.31 13.68
N GLY A 325 -7.13 8.51 13.10
CA GLY A 325 -5.92 9.03 12.50
C GLY A 325 -4.80 9.22 13.52
N THR A 326 -5.09 9.95 14.60
CA THR A 326 -4.11 10.20 15.66
C THR A 326 -3.69 8.90 16.36
N THR A 327 -4.62 7.99 16.65
CA THR A 327 -4.28 6.71 17.28
C THR A 327 -3.37 5.86 16.40
N THR A 328 -3.63 5.80 15.10
CA THR A 328 -2.80 5.02 14.16
C THR A 328 -1.38 5.56 14.10
N ILE A 329 -1.22 6.88 13.94
CA ILE A 329 0.09 7.53 13.85
C ILE A 329 0.88 7.38 15.16
N LEU A 330 0.26 7.71 16.30
CA LEU A 330 0.95 7.66 17.60
C LEU A 330 1.31 6.24 18.02
N THR A 331 0.43 5.25 17.76
CA THR A 331 0.73 3.85 18.11
C THR A 331 1.89 3.32 17.27
N SER A 332 1.89 3.58 15.96
CA SER A 332 2.99 3.16 15.09
C SER A 332 4.30 3.86 15.44
N TYR A 333 4.25 5.18 15.70
CA TYR A 333 5.43 5.94 16.10
C TYR A 333 5.99 5.46 17.45
N ALA A 334 5.14 5.26 18.46
CA ALA A 334 5.55 4.70 19.74
C ALA A 334 6.18 3.31 19.59
N SER A 335 5.61 2.46 18.73
CA SER A 335 6.17 1.14 18.44
C SER A 335 7.56 1.22 17.82
N MET A 336 7.76 2.13 16.85
CA MET A 336 9.08 2.39 16.24
C MET A 336 10.10 2.87 17.27
N VAL A 337 9.73 3.83 18.12
CA VAL A 337 10.61 4.34 19.19
C VAL A 337 10.98 3.23 20.16
N LEU A 338 10.00 2.44 20.61
CA LEU A 338 10.22 1.37 21.59
C LEU A 338 11.06 0.22 21.04
N ILE A 339 10.93 -0.11 19.76
CA ILE A 339 11.64 -1.24 19.14
C ILE A 339 12.97 -0.76 18.55
N TYR A 340 12.93 0.08 17.53
CA TYR A 340 14.12 0.54 16.82
C TYR A 340 14.85 1.63 17.62
N GLY A 341 14.14 2.63 18.12
CA GLY A 341 14.75 3.75 18.84
C GLY A 341 15.59 3.30 20.04
N THR A 342 15.00 2.54 20.96
CA THR A 342 15.69 2.05 22.16
C THR A 342 16.94 1.23 21.83
N TYR A 343 16.86 0.32 20.86
CA TYR A 343 18.00 -0.51 20.45
C TYR A 343 19.14 0.35 19.91
N THR A 344 18.82 1.26 19.01
CA THR A 344 19.83 2.07 18.31
C THR A 344 20.44 3.17 19.18
N TRP A 345 19.75 3.62 20.22
CA TRP A 345 20.31 4.52 21.23
C TRP A 345 21.29 3.80 22.18
N VAL A 346 21.08 2.51 22.45
CA VAL A 346 21.96 1.72 23.34
C VAL A 346 23.15 1.15 22.58
N HIS A 347 22.92 0.55 21.42
CA HIS A 347 23.94 -0.21 20.69
C HIS A 347 24.55 0.54 19.51
N GLY A 348 23.92 1.60 19.01
CA GLY A 348 24.38 2.33 17.84
C GLY A 348 23.92 1.71 16.51
N ASN A 349 24.21 2.42 15.43
CA ASN A 349 23.85 2.07 14.06
C ASN A 349 25.08 2.09 13.14
N SER A 350 25.02 1.32 12.07
CA SER A 350 25.96 1.36 10.96
C SER A 350 25.19 1.46 9.64
N PRO A 351 25.83 2.00 8.58
CA PRO A 351 25.29 1.90 7.23
C PRO A 351 24.99 0.44 6.89
N PRO A 352 23.92 0.17 6.11
CA PRO A 352 23.63 -1.18 5.66
C PRO A 352 24.80 -1.74 4.84
N THR A 353 25.01 -3.06 4.91
CA THR A 353 26.09 -3.78 4.22
C THR A 353 25.83 -3.99 2.72
N CYS A 354 24.62 -3.63 2.31
CA CYS A 354 24.11 -3.45 0.97
C CYS A 354 23.58 -2.00 0.88
#